data_AF-A0A7S1KUV4-F1
#
_entry.id   AF-A0A7S1KUV4-F1
#
_cell.length_a   1.000
_cell.length_b   1.000
_cell.length_c   1.000
_cell.angle_alpha   90.00
_cell.angle_beta   90.00
_cell.angle_gamma   90.00
#
_symmetry.space_group_name_H-M   'P 1'
#
loop_
_entity.id
_entity.type
_entity.pdbx_description
1 polymer ?
#
loop_
_entity_poly.entity_id
_entity_poly.type
_entity_poly.pdbx_seq_one_letter_code
_entity_poly.pdbx_strand_id
1 'polypeptide(L)'
;KQKTVVLFVLGMAYSLIQDGLGLTEHLGIMGSSYKMWMDIDPHLLAFTMLPVLLAGDAMTIDTNIARTVAKQCIYLAGPGMLISAFLTALFMWVWLPYDWPFLLCLVAGSILAAT
;
A
#
# COMPACT_ATOMS: atom_id res chain seq x y z
N LYS A 1 -0.97 -21.06 -8.21
CA LYS A 1 -1.64 -20.20 -7.21
C LYS A 1 -1.44 -20.68 -5.77
N GLN A 2 -1.66 -21.96 -5.44
CA GLN A 2 -1.52 -22.46 -4.04
C GLN A 2 -0.10 -22.33 -3.43
N LYS A 3 0.97 -22.48 -4.23
CA LYS A 3 2.36 -22.41 -3.73
C LYS A 3 2.76 -21.02 -3.21
N THR A 4 2.29 -19.95 -3.85
CA THR A 4 2.60 -18.56 -3.46
C THR A 4 1.96 -18.19 -2.13
N VAL A 5 0.72 -18.64 -1.90
CA VAL A 5 0.00 -18.41 -0.64
C VAL A 5 0.71 -19.11 0.52
N VAL A 6 1.15 -20.36 0.31
CA VAL A 6 1.88 -21.12 1.33
C VAL A 6 3.20 -20.44 1.71
N LEU A 7 3.97 -19.96 0.74
CA LEU A 7 5.21 -19.22 0.99
C LEU A 7 4.97 -17.90 1.74
N PHE A 8 3.89 -17.18 1.41
CA PHE A 8 3.51 -15.96 2.10
C PHE A 8 3.14 -16.20 3.57
N VAL A 9 2.30 -17.21 3.83
CA VAL A 9 1.90 -17.58 5.20
C VAL A 9 3.11 -18.05 6.02
N LEU A 10 3.99 -18.86 5.42
CA LEU A 10 5.23 -19.28 6.09
C LEU A 10 6.16 -18.11 6.40
N GLY A 11 6.33 -17.17 5.47
CA GLY A 11 7.13 -15.96 5.70
C GLY A 11 6.55 -15.07 6.80
N MET A 12 5.23 -14.89 6.84
CA MET A 12 4.55 -14.14 7.89
C MET A 12 4.71 -14.81 9.26
N ALA A 13 4.50 -16.13 9.35
CA ALA A 13 4.72 -16.89 10.58
C ALA A 13 6.18 -16.81 11.05
N TYR A 14 7.13 -16.95 10.12
CA TYR A 14 8.56 -16.84 10.40
C TYR A 14 8.94 -15.45 10.92
N SER A 15 8.43 -14.39 10.31
CA SER A 15 8.68 -13.01 10.76
C SER A 15 8.11 -12.75 12.16
N LEU A 16 6.90 -13.22 12.45
CA LEU A 16 6.28 -13.07 13.78
C LEU A 16 7.02 -13.86 14.87
N ILE A 17 7.52 -15.06 14.55
CA ILE A 17 8.29 -15.89 15.47
C ILE A 17 9.66 -15.25 15.74
N GLN A 18 10.32 -14.72 14.72
CA GLN A 18 11.66 -14.14 14.86
C GLN A 18 11.64 -12.82 15.67
N ASP A 19 10.65 -11.97 15.44
CA ASP A 19 10.47 -10.71 16.18
C ASP A 19 9.90 -10.96 17.60
N GLY A 20 8.99 -11.93 17.74
CA GLY A 20 8.35 -12.29 19.01
C GLY A 20 9.22 -13.07 20.00
N LEU A 21 10.20 -13.87 19.53
CA LEU A 21 11.16 -14.58 20.41
C LEU A 21 12.49 -13.83 20.61
N GLY A 22 12.72 -12.68 19.97
CA GLY A 22 13.97 -11.91 20.12
C GLY A 22 15.25 -12.67 19.69
N LEU A 23 15.13 -13.73 18.89
CA LEU A 23 16.24 -14.61 18.49
C LEU A 23 17.17 -13.99 17.42
N THR A 24 16.92 -12.76 17.00
CA THR A 24 17.69 -12.05 15.97
C THR A 24 19.19 -11.93 16.33
N GLU A 25 19.54 -11.86 17.62
CA GLU A 25 20.94 -11.80 18.06
C GLU A 25 21.69 -13.14 17.99
N HIS A 26 20.99 -14.28 18.00
CA HIS A 26 21.63 -15.61 18.06
C HIS A 26 21.78 -16.33 16.70
N LEU A 27 21.21 -15.79 15.62
CA LEU A 27 21.13 -16.47 14.30
C LEU A 27 22.22 -16.07 13.29
N GLY A 28 23.26 -15.32 13.71
CA GLY A 28 24.45 -15.05 12.90
C GLY A 28 24.15 -14.54 11.48
N ILE A 29 24.54 -15.30 10.45
CA ILE A 29 24.43 -14.94 9.03
C ILE A 29 22.97 -14.79 8.57
N MET A 30 22.06 -15.66 9.03
CA MET A 30 20.65 -15.60 8.64
C MET A 30 19.94 -14.40 9.28
N GLY A 31 20.29 -14.06 10.53
CA GLY A 31 19.81 -12.85 11.20
C GLY A 31 20.32 -11.57 10.53
N SER A 32 21.58 -11.56 10.07
CA SER A 32 22.17 -10.44 9.34
C SER A 32 21.49 -10.21 7.98
N SER A 33 21.23 -11.28 7.21
CA SER A 33 20.47 -11.17 5.97
C SER A 33 19.05 -10.67 6.24
N TYR A 34 18.34 -11.22 7.23
CA TYR A 34 17.00 -10.75 7.60
C TYR A 34 16.97 -9.25 7.96
N LYS A 35 17.95 -8.80 8.77
CA LYS A 35 18.10 -7.38 9.11
C LYS A 35 18.36 -6.51 7.87
N MET A 36 19.19 -6.99 6.94
CA MET A 36 19.43 -6.30 5.66
C MET A 36 18.14 -6.19 4.83
N TRP A 37 17.27 -7.20 4.83
CA TRP A 37 15.97 -7.15 4.15
C TRP A 37 14.99 -6.19 4.82
N MET A 38 14.98 -6.10 6.15
CA MET A 38 14.13 -5.15 6.90
C MET A 38 14.60 -3.71 6.77
N ASP A 39 15.90 -3.48 6.58
CA ASP A 39 16.49 -2.14 6.45
C ASP A 39 16.33 -1.53 5.05
N ILE A 40 15.74 -2.29 4.09
CA ILE A 40 15.43 -1.78 2.77
C ILE A 40 14.42 -0.64 2.89
N ASP A 41 14.79 0.52 2.35
CA ASP A 41 13.92 1.70 2.35
C ASP A 41 12.58 1.42 1.64
N PRO A 42 11.44 1.60 2.32
CA PRO A 42 10.13 1.28 1.75
C PRO A 42 9.75 2.21 0.59
N HIS A 43 10.26 3.44 0.55
CA HIS A 43 10.00 4.35 -0.57
C HIS A 43 10.72 3.90 -1.84
N LEU A 44 11.94 3.39 -1.71
CA LEU A 44 12.68 2.82 -2.84
C LEU A 44 11.97 1.59 -3.42
N LEU A 45 11.41 0.73 -2.55
CA LEU A 45 10.61 -0.41 -3.00
C LEU A 45 9.33 0.03 -3.71
N ALA A 46 8.58 0.99 -3.15
CA ALA A 46 7.40 1.55 -3.81
C ALA A 46 7.76 2.18 -5.18
N PHE A 47 8.82 2.98 -5.24
CA PHE A 47 9.22 3.68 -6.47
C PHE A 47 9.71 2.74 -7.56
N THR A 48 10.36 1.62 -7.20
CA THR A 48 10.82 0.62 -8.18
C THR A 48 9.70 -0.31 -8.63
N MET A 49 8.76 -0.63 -7.74
CA MET A 49 7.62 -1.52 -8.04
C MET A 49 6.49 -0.81 -8.78
N LEU A 50 6.22 0.48 -8.50
CA LEU A 50 5.11 1.20 -9.11
C LEU A 50 5.19 1.25 -10.65
N PRO A 51 6.31 1.61 -11.30
CA PRO A 51 6.40 1.67 -12.75
C PRO A 51 6.21 0.31 -13.42
N VAL A 52 6.78 -0.75 -12.84
CA VAL A 52 6.68 -2.10 -13.41
C VAL A 52 5.28 -2.68 -13.24
N LEU A 53 4.62 -2.44 -12.11
CA LEU A 53 3.24 -2.87 -11.86
C LEU A 53 2.25 -2.11 -12.76
N LEU A 54 2.35 -0.78 -12.80
CA LEU A 54 1.49 0.06 -13.65
C LEU A 54 1.64 -0.27 -15.14
N ALA A 55 2.88 -0.49 -15.61
CA ALA A 55 3.12 -0.89 -17.00
C ALA A 55 2.55 -2.28 -17.28
N GLY A 56 2.71 -3.23 -16.35
CA GLY A 56 2.12 -4.57 -16.46
C GLY A 56 0.61 -4.52 -16.59
N ASP A 57 -0.07 -3.75 -15.73
CA ASP A 57 -1.52 -3.58 -15.76
C ASP A 57 -1.97 -2.88 -17.05
N ALA A 58 -1.28 -1.80 -17.46
CA ALA A 58 -1.61 -1.05 -18.66
C ALA A 58 -1.50 -1.90 -19.95
N MET A 59 -0.51 -2.80 -20.04
CA MET A 59 -0.32 -3.68 -21.21
C MET A 59 -1.45 -4.70 -21.39
N THR A 60 -2.22 -5.00 -20.33
CA THR A 60 -3.37 -5.92 -20.42
C THR A 60 -4.65 -5.27 -20.93
N ILE A 61 -4.68 -3.93 -21.00
CA ILE A 61 -5.87 -3.17 -21.37
C ILE A 61 -5.94 -2.99 -22.89
N ASP A 62 -7.08 -3.35 -23.48
CA ASP A 62 -7.36 -3.08 -24.90
C ASP A 62 -7.61 -1.58 -25.15
N THR A 63 -6.93 -1.01 -26.14
CA THR A 63 -6.96 0.42 -26.44
C THR A 63 -8.33 0.92 -26.92
N ASN A 64 -9.13 0.07 -27.57
CA ASN A 64 -10.47 0.44 -28.03
C ASN A 64 -11.48 0.50 -26.88
N ILE A 65 -11.38 -0.45 -25.94
CA ILE A 65 -12.19 -0.43 -24.71
C ILE A 65 -11.76 0.74 -23.81
N ALA A 66 -10.46 0.95 -23.63
CA ALA A 66 -9.90 2.04 -22.82
C ALA A 66 -10.45 3.40 -23.24
N ARG A 67 -10.51 3.68 -24.55
CA ARG A 67 -10.98 4.98 -25.06
C ARG A 67 -12.45 5.25 -24.75
N THR A 68 -13.28 4.20 -24.75
CA THR A 68 -14.71 4.31 -24.47
C THR A 68 -14.96 4.57 -22.99
N VAL A 69 -14.24 3.87 -22.10
CA VAL A 69 -14.42 3.99 -20.64
C VAL A 69 -13.61 5.14 -20.03
N ALA A 70 -12.59 5.67 -20.71
CA ALA A 70 -11.70 6.71 -20.20
C ALA A 70 -12.44 7.94 -19.66
N LYS A 71 -13.52 8.39 -20.32
CA LYS A 71 -14.30 9.53 -19.86
C LYS A 71 -15.01 9.26 -18.53
N GLN A 72 -15.53 8.04 -18.37
CA GLN A 72 -16.15 7.60 -17.12
C GLN A 72 -15.11 7.43 -16.02
N CYS A 73 -13.94 6.86 -16.35
CA CYS A 73 -12.82 6.74 -15.41
C CYS A 73 -12.31 8.10 -14.93
N ILE A 74 -12.19 9.10 -15.81
CA ILE A 74 -11.79 10.46 -15.40
C ILE A 74 -12.85 11.10 -14.49
N TYR A 75 -14.13 10.90 -14.79
CA TYR A 75 -15.20 11.40 -13.93
C TYR A 75 -15.30 10.63 -12.61
N LEU A 76 -14.93 9.35 -12.58
CA LEU A 76 -14.91 8.58 -11.33
C LEU A 76 -13.68 8.97 -10.48
N ALA A 77 -12.50 9.03 -11.09
CA ALA A 77 -11.24 9.31 -10.43
C ALA A 77 -11.08 10.78 -10.03
N GLY A 78 -11.68 11.72 -10.76
CA GLY A 78 -11.63 13.14 -10.41
C GLY A 78 -12.57 13.45 -9.23
N PRO A 79 -13.85 13.75 -9.50
CA PRO A 79 -14.78 14.13 -8.44
C PRO A 79 -15.07 13.00 -7.45
N GLY A 80 -15.12 11.73 -7.87
CA GLY A 80 -15.37 10.62 -6.95
C GLY A 80 -14.28 10.49 -5.87
N MET A 81 -13.01 10.62 -6.25
CA MET A 81 -11.87 10.57 -5.32
C MET A 81 -11.83 11.78 -4.38
N LEU A 82 -12.15 12.98 -4.88
CA LEU A 82 -12.23 14.17 -4.04
C LEU A 82 -13.33 14.04 -2.99
N ILE A 83 -14.51 13.56 -3.38
CA ILE A 83 -15.64 13.36 -2.47
C ILE A 83 -15.27 12.31 -1.42
N SER A 84 -14.70 11.16 -1.81
CA SER A 84 -14.30 10.12 -0.85
C SER A 84 -13.20 10.57 0.10
N ALA A 85 -12.22 11.33 -0.37
CA ALA A 85 -11.16 11.89 0.48
C ALA A 85 -11.74 12.87 1.51
N PHE A 86 -12.64 13.77 1.09
CA PHE A 86 -13.31 14.72 1.99
C PHE A 86 -14.20 14.04 3.03
N LEU A 87 -15.02 13.07 2.61
CA LEU A 87 -15.86 12.31 3.54
C LEU A 87 -15.04 11.53 4.57
N THR A 88 -13.93 10.91 4.14
CA THR A 88 -13.02 10.19 5.04
C THR A 88 -12.32 11.15 6.01
N ALA A 89 -11.87 12.31 5.53
CA ALA A 89 -11.28 13.35 6.38
C ALA A 89 -12.27 13.91 7.41
N LEU A 90 -13.52 14.14 7.01
CA LEU A 90 -14.58 14.60 7.91
C LEU A 90 -14.92 13.54 8.95
N PHE A 91 -15.03 12.27 8.53
CA PHE A 91 -15.21 11.15 9.46
C PHE A 91 -14.10 11.11 10.51
N MET A 92 -12.83 11.22 10.09
CA MET A 92 -11.71 11.28 11.02
C MET A 92 -11.80 12.47 11.97
N TRP A 93 -12.11 13.66 11.46
CA TRP A 93 -12.18 14.86 12.30
C TRP A 93 -13.32 14.81 13.34
N VAL A 94 -14.44 14.15 13.02
CA VAL A 94 -15.60 14.05 13.93
C VAL A 94 -15.47 12.89 14.92
N TRP A 95 -14.96 11.73 14.48
CA TRP A 95 -14.95 10.50 15.29
C TRP A 95 -13.64 10.25 16.03
N LEU A 96 -12.49 10.75 15.55
CA LEU A 96 -11.26 10.66 16.33
C LEU A 96 -11.21 11.83 17.34
N PRO A 97 -11.11 11.55 18.64
CA PRO A 97 -10.91 12.57 19.68
C PRO A 97 -9.46 13.07 19.71
N TYR A 98 -8.90 13.35 18.54
CA TYR A 98 -7.59 13.95 18.37
C TYR A 98 -7.80 15.36 17.80
N ASP A 99 -7.32 16.41 18.49
CA ASP A 99 -7.34 17.82 18.03
C ASP A 99 -6.42 18.05 16.80
N TRP A 100 -6.57 17.22 15.77
CA TRP A 100 -5.79 17.33 14.55
C TRP A 100 -6.31 18.48 13.68
N PRO A 101 -5.40 19.27 13.09
CA PRO A 101 -5.81 20.28 12.13
C PRO A 101 -6.49 19.59 10.95
N PHE A 102 -7.56 20.20 10.43
CA PHE A 102 -8.34 19.65 9.31
C PHE A 102 -7.47 19.25 8.11
N LEU A 103 -6.38 19.99 7.87
CA LEU A 103 -5.43 19.71 6.79
C LEU A 103 -4.72 18.35 6.96
N LEU A 104 -4.42 17.93 8.20
CA LEU A 104 -3.82 16.63 8.49
C LEU A 104 -4.83 15.50 8.25
N CYS A 105 -6.08 15.69 8.67
CA CYS A 105 -7.16 14.75 8.38
C CYS A 105 -7.42 14.63 6.87
N LEU A 106 -7.26 15.72 6.12
CA LEU A 106 -7.41 15.73 4.66
C LEU A 106 -6.27 14.98 3.96
N VAL A 107 -5.03 15.12 4.43
CA VAL A 107 -3.90 14.33 3.93
C VAL A 107 -4.07 12.83 4.26
N ALA A 108 -4.51 12.51 5.48
CA ALA A 108 -4.81 11.13 5.85
C ALA A 108 -5.96 10.55 5.02
N GLY A 109 -7.03 11.33 4.82
CA GLY A 109 -8.18 10.97 4.00
C GLY A 109 -7.81 10.78 2.52
N SER A 110 -6.89 11.58 1.97
CA SER A 110 -6.47 11.44 0.57
C SER A 110 -5.60 10.21 0.34
N ILE A 111 -4.72 9.86 1.28
CA ILE A 111 -3.92 8.64 1.23
C ILE A 111 -4.83 7.39 1.30
N LEU A 112 -5.85 7.41 2.17
CA LEU A 112 -6.79 6.30 2.31
C LEU A 112 -7.80 6.18 1.17
N ALA A 113 -8.13 7.29 0.52
CA ALA A 113 -9.01 7.31 -0.64
C ALA A 113 -8.30 6.92 -1.95
N ALA A 114 -6.96 6.80 -1.95
CA ALA A 114 -6.20 6.34 -3.11
C ALA A 114 -6.45 4.85 -3.35
N THR A 115 -7.25 4.53 -4.36
CA THR A 115 -7.52 3.18 -4.90
C THR A 115 -7.17 3.14 -6.36
#